data_AF-A0A0C2X801-F1
#
_entry.id   AF-A0A0C2X801-F1
#
_cell.length_a   1.000
_cell.length_b   1.000
_cell.length_c   1.000
_cell.angle_alpha   90.00
_cell.angle_beta   90.00
_cell.angle_gamma   90.00
#
_symmetry.space_group_name_H-M   'P 1'
#
loop_
_entity.id
_entity.type
_entity.pdbx_description
1 polymer ?
#
loop_
_entity_poly.entity_id
_entity_poly.type
_entity_poly.pdbx_seq_one_letter_code
_entity_poly.pdbx_strand_id
1 'polypeptide(L)'
;MASASPSLELTSGVDFGLLFASAMWGVTTLQAIQYYREFKSDATYIKVVVAMVWILATAHLFLQGACLHHQIMASAVGRPDIVVLPTCSVSSLFGYVVQTTVQSMYAYRIFRFCHRRYVPIFCWIGTTYSLAVQSAFTIMSIGKTNDDLLVVWNKYNWMMSSGYVLNAVIDMLITFAFCCLLKKSGVKARTLRILENLCMFSIETGSVTSVTAISIVVLFNADKVHGIFMPFAVVIVPLYALTMMVLLNRRTSLRAVHANEKVEVHVDTTIRSHAHSKHKDGVLVMTADYSHDTEIGTAVSTKFESMAAPEEKDSQFDD
;
A
#
# COMPACT_ATOMS: atom_id res chain seq x y z
N MET A 1 -30.41 -23.30 -19.31
CA MET A 1 -29.41 -22.55 -18.53
C MET A 1 -30.18 -21.57 -17.66
N ALA A 2 -30.19 -21.76 -16.34
CA ALA A 2 -30.81 -20.79 -15.45
C ALA A 2 -29.89 -19.56 -15.40
N SER A 3 -30.42 -18.38 -15.74
CA SER A 3 -29.73 -17.12 -15.47
C SER A 3 -29.48 -17.02 -13.97
N ALA A 4 -28.22 -16.86 -13.55
CA ALA A 4 -27.92 -16.53 -12.17
C ALA A 4 -28.70 -15.27 -11.78
N SER A 5 -29.33 -15.26 -10.61
CA SER A 5 -30.03 -14.07 -10.15
C SER A 5 -29.00 -12.94 -9.95
N PRO A 6 -29.29 -11.68 -10.34
CA PRO A 6 -28.32 -10.57 -10.28
C PRO A 6 -27.63 -10.38 -8.92
N SER A 7 -28.31 -10.76 -7.83
CA SER A 7 -27.76 -10.81 -6.47
C SER A 7 -26.54 -11.73 -6.32
N LEU A 8 -26.55 -12.91 -6.98
CA LEU A 8 -25.50 -13.91 -6.87
C LEU A 8 -24.21 -13.47 -7.57
N GLU A 9 -24.35 -12.81 -8.72
CA GLU A 9 -23.22 -12.25 -9.47
C GLU A 9 -22.58 -11.07 -8.71
N LEU A 10 -23.38 -10.18 -8.12
CA LEU A 10 -22.88 -9.09 -7.26
C LEU A 10 -22.13 -9.64 -6.04
N THR A 11 -22.68 -10.62 -5.31
CA THR A 11 -21.97 -11.28 -4.19
C THR A 11 -20.62 -11.82 -4.65
N SER A 12 -20.57 -12.52 -5.78
CA SER A 12 -19.31 -13.10 -6.30
C SER A 12 -18.23 -12.06 -6.58
N GLY A 13 -18.60 -10.87 -7.07
CA GLY A 13 -17.65 -9.77 -7.27
C GLY A 13 -17.08 -9.26 -5.96
N VAL A 14 -17.92 -9.08 -4.93
CA VAL A 14 -17.50 -8.60 -3.61
C VAL A 14 -16.61 -9.62 -2.91
N ASP A 15 -16.87 -10.92 -3.08
CA ASP A 15 -16.01 -12.01 -2.58
C ASP A 15 -14.56 -11.84 -3.10
N PHE A 16 -14.36 -11.67 -4.41
CA PHE A 16 -13.03 -11.45 -5.00
C PHE A 16 -12.37 -10.16 -4.52
N GLY A 17 -13.15 -9.08 -4.39
CA GLY A 17 -12.67 -7.81 -3.81
C GLY A 17 -12.16 -7.98 -2.38
N LEU A 18 -12.91 -8.72 -1.54
CA LEU A 18 -12.55 -8.98 -0.15
C LEU A 18 -11.33 -9.91 -0.03
N LEU A 19 -11.21 -10.92 -0.88
CA LEU A 19 -10.03 -11.80 -0.95
C LEU A 19 -8.76 -11.01 -1.27
N PHE A 20 -8.82 -10.16 -2.30
CA PHE A 20 -7.69 -9.32 -2.68
C PHE A 20 -7.36 -8.29 -1.57
N ALA A 21 -8.37 -7.61 -1.02
CA ALA A 21 -8.23 -6.70 0.12
C ALA A 21 -7.59 -7.38 1.34
N SER A 22 -7.93 -8.64 1.61
CA SER A 22 -7.35 -9.44 2.71
C SER A 22 -5.87 -9.74 2.48
N ALA A 23 -5.49 -10.12 1.25
CA ALA A 23 -4.09 -10.31 0.89
C ALA A 23 -3.29 -9.00 1.05
N MET A 24 -3.83 -7.88 0.58
CA MET A 24 -3.22 -6.55 0.75
C MET A 24 -3.10 -6.12 2.22
N TRP A 25 -4.09 -6.44 3.05
CA TRP A 25 -4.04 -6.21 4.49
C TRP A 25 -2.96 -7.09 5.18
N GLY A 26 -2.75 -8.31 4.71
CA GLY A 26 -1.63 -9.16 5.13
C GLY A 26 -0.27 -8.51 4.87
N VAL A 27 -0.05 -8.01 3.64
CA VAL A 27 1.17 -7.26 3.31
C VAL A 27 1.28 -5.98 4.14
N THR A 28 0.17 -5.25 4.34
CA THR A 28 0.11 -4.04 5.18
C THR A 28 0.54 -4.34 6.62
N THR A 29 0.12 -5.48 7.18
CA THR A 29 0.50 -5.91 8.52
C THR A 29 1.98 -6.26 8.62
N LEU A 30 2.57 -6.92 7.60
CA LEU A 30 4.01 -7.13 7.53
C LEU A 30 4.79 -5.80 7.49
N GLN A 31 4.29 -4.82 6.73
CA GLN A 31 4.88 -3.47 6.68
C GLN A 31 4.75 -2.73 8.02
N ALA A 32 3.62 -2.85 8.73
CA ALA A 32 3.46 -2.29 10.07
C ALA A 32 4.47 -2.89 11.07
N ILE A 33 4.66 -4.22 11.04
CA ILE A 33 5.62 -4.92 11.91
C ILE A 33 7.06 -4.47 11.61
N GLN A 34 7.44 -4.39 10.32
CA GLN A 34 8.75 -3.87 9.91
C GLN A 34 8.98 -2.43 10.42
N TYR A 35 7.96 -1.56 10.28
CA TYR A 35 8.03 -0.18 10.74
C TYR A 35 8.35 -0.07 12.24
N TYR A 36 7.63 -0.78 13.11
CA TYR A 36 7.88 -0.72 14.56
C TYR A 36 9.21 -1.37 14.98
N ARG A 37 9.73 -2.34 14.22
CA ARG A 37 11.06 -2.93 14.47
C ARG A 37 12.19 -1.96 14.15
N GLU A 38 12.10 -1.26 13.02
CA GLU A 38 13.19 -0.43 12.48
C GLU A 38 13.17 1.02 12.98
N PHE A 39 11.98 1.62 13.17
CA PHE A 39 11.82 3.05 13.48
C PHE A 39 11.53 3.32 14.97
N LYS A 40 12.28 2.65 15.86
CA LYS A 40 12.15 2.84 17.32
C LYS A 40 12.36 4.29 17.77
N SER A 41 13.16 5.08 17.06
CA SER A 41 13.45 6.49 17.36
C SER A 41 12.60 7.52 16.59
N ASP A 42 11.67 7.11 15.71
CA ASP A 42 10.78 8.06 15.05
C ASP A 42 9.77 8.67 16.02
N ALA A 43 9.31 9.88 15.70
CA ALA A 43 8.43 10.69 16.54
C ALA A 43 7.09 9.99 16.81
N THR A 44 6.60 10.12 18.04
CA THR A 44 5.39 9.42 18.54
C THR A 44 4.16 9.67 17.66
N TYR A 45 3.98 10.87 17.09
CA TYR A 45 2.83 11.15 16.22
C TYR A 45 2.78 10.24 14.98
N ILE A 46 3.93 9.92 14.35
CA ILE A 46 3.97 9.02 13.19
C ILE A 46 3.60 7.61 13.63
N LYS A 47 4.09 7.16 14.79
CA LYS A 47 3.74 5.84 15.37
C LYS A 47 2.25 5.73 15.71
N VAL A 48 1.63 6.80 16.21
CA VAL A 48 0.18 6.85 16.47
C VAL A 48 -0.60 6.77 15.16
N VAL A 49 -0.20 7.52 14.13
CA VAL A 49 -0.87 7.46 12.81
C VAL A 49 -0.74 6.07 12.16
N VAL A 50 0.41 5.41 12.25
CA VAL A 50 0.59 4.04 11.73
C VAL A 50 -0.33 3.05 12.46
N ALA A 51 -0.40 3.11 13.79
CA ALA A 51 -1.31 2.27 14.58
C ALA A 51 -2.78 2.54 14.22
N MET A 52 -3.17 3.83 14.15
CA MET A 52 -4.52 4.27 13.80
C MET A 52 -4.94 3.74 12.42
N VAL A 53 -4.12 3.93 11.38
CA VAL A 53 -4.40 3.46 10.03
C VAL A 53 -4.47 1.93 9.97
N TRP A 54 -3.57 1.22 10.67
CA TRP A 54 -3.63 -0.24 10.75
C TRP A 54 -4.91 -0.74 11.44
N ILE A 55 -5.28 -0.17 12.59
CA ILE A 55 -6.51 -0.53 13.33
C ILE A 55 -7.75 -0.25 12.47
N LEU A 56 -7.85 0.93 11.86
CA LEU A 56 -9.00 1.29 11.03
C LEU A 56 -9.10 0.45 9.74
N ALA A 57 -7.98 0.14 9.08
CA ALA A 57 -7.97 -0.74 7.92
C ALA A 57 -8.36 -2.19 8.29
N THR A 58 -7.94 -2.65 9.47
CA THR A 58 -8.38 -3.94 10.03
C THR A 58 -9.88 -3.93 10.30
N ALA A 59 -10.38 -2.92 11.02
CA ALA A 59 -11.81 -2.80 11.34
C ALA A 59 -12.68 -2.70 10.07
N HIS A 60 -12.23 -1.94 9.05
CA HIS A 60 -12.87 -1.89 7.74
C HIS A 60 -13.01 -3.28 7.13
N LEU A 61 -11.91 -4.04 7.03
CA LEU A 61 -11.88 -5.37 6.42
C LEU A 61 -12.80 -6.37 7.15
N PHE A 62 -12.71 -6.43 8.49
CA PHE A 62 -13.56 -7.31 9.30
C PHE A 62 -15.05 -6.96 9.17
N LEU A 63 -15.40 -5.67 9.13
CA LEU A 63 -16.78 -5.23 8.92
C LEU A 63 -17.28 -5.51 7.49
N GLN A 64 -16.42 -5.46 6.46
CA GLN A 64 -16.79 -5.92 5.11
C GLN A 64 -17.08 -7.42 5.10
N GLY A 65 -16.24 -8.24 5.75
CA GLY A 65 -16.48 -9.68 5.89
C GLY A 65 -17.78 -10.01 6.61
N ALA A 66 -18.10 -9.27 7.69
CA ALA A 66 -19.37 -9.43 8.41
C ALA A 66 -20.59 -8.97 7.59
N CYS A 67 -20.46 -7.85 6.85
CA CYS A 67 -21.46 -7.35 5.89
C CYS A 67 -21.78 -8.43 4.84
N LEU A 68 -20.75 -8.95 4.18
CA LEU A 68 -20.83 -9.97 3.13
C LEU A 68 -21.45 -11.28 3.64
N HIS A 69 -20.99 -11.78 4.79
CA HIS A 69 -21.57 -12.97 5.42
C HIS A 69 -23.08 -12.82 5.64
N HIS A 70 -23.53 -11.67 6.15
CA HIS A 70 -24.95 -11.40 6.36
C HIS A 70 -25.73 -11.32 5.04
N GLN A 71 -25.15 -10.79 3.96
CA GLN A 71 -25.78 -10.79 2.62
C GLN A 71 -25.95 -12.20 2.05
N ILE A 72 -24.94 -13.07 2.22
CA ILE A 72 -25.01 -14.48 1.79
C ILE A 72 -26.11 -15.21 2.58
N MET A 73 -26.16 -15.04 3.91
CA MET A 73 -27.19 -15.66 4.76
C MET A 73 -28.61 -15.16 4.43
N ALA A 74 -28.79 -13.86 4.20
CA ALA A 74 -30.09 -13.30 3.81
C ALA A 74 -30.59 -13.85 2.46
N SER A 75 -29.67 -14.02 1.50
CA SER A 75 -29.95 -14.61 0.19
C SER A 75 -30.36 -16.08 0.31
N ALA A 76 -29.67 -16.86 1.16
CA ALA A 76 -29.97 -18.28 1.39
C ALA A 76 -31.36 -18.52 2.04
N VAL A 77 -31.86 -17.56 2.83
CA VAL A 77 -33.16 -17.64 3.51
C VAL A 77 -34.31 -17.06 2.65
N GLY A 78 -34.04 -16.65 1.41
CA GLY A 78 -35.07 -16.15 0.50
C GLY A 78 -35.62 -14.77 0.87
N ARG A 79 -34.82 -13.94 1.57
CA ARG A 79 -35.10 -12.51 1.82
C ARG A 79 -34.06 -11.65 1.10
N PRO A 80 -34.12 -11.53 -0.24
CA PRO A 80 -33.10 -10.86 -1.05
C PRO A 80 -33.23 -9.33 -1.06
N ASP A 81 -34.09 -8.74 -0.23
CA ASP A 81 -34.17 -7.28 -0.10
C ASP A 81 -32.83 -6.75 0.43
N ILE A 82 -32.05 -6.16 -0.48
CA ILE A 82 -30.74 -5.58 -0.18
C ILE A 82 -30.94 -4.26 0.58
N VAL A 83 -31.31 -4.39 1.85
CA VAL A 83 -31.17 -3.31 2.81
C VAL A 83 -29.69 -3.02 2.95
N VAL A 84 -29.26 -1.77 2.75
CA VAL A 84 -27.88 -1.38 3.06
C VAL A 84 -27.67 -1.53 4.57
N LEU A 85 -27.00 -2.63 4.93
CA LEU A 85 -26.77 -3.02 6.30
C LEU A 85 -25.90 -1.94 6.99
N PRO A 86 -26.23 -1.54 8.23
CA PRO A 86 -25.40 -0.62 9.01
C PRO A 86 -23.92 -1.04 9.04
N THR A 87 -23.64 -2.35 9.09
CA THR A 87 -22.29 -2.94 9.06
C THR A 87 -21.47 -2.50 7.84
N CYS A 88 -22.06 -2.54 6.64
CA CYS A 88 -21.39 -2.16 5.40
C CYS A 88 -21.10 -0.65 5.39
N SER A 89 -22.07 0.17 5.84
CA SER A 89 -21.93 1.62 5.93
C SER A 89 -20.86 2.05 6.94
N VAL A 90 -20.86 1.46 8.14
CA VAL A 90 -19.84 1.74 9.17
C VAL A 90 -18.44 1.33 8.68
N SER A 91 -18.33 0.22 7.95
CA SER A 91 -17.07 -0.15 7.30
C SER A 91 -16.59 0.92 6.32
N SER A 92 -17.44 1.41 5.42
CA SER A 92 -17.09 2.46 4.46
C SER A 92 -16.65 3.75 5.16
N LEU A 93 -17.29 4.13 6.28
CA LEU A 93 -16.86 5.28 7.09
C LEU A 93 -15.41 5.14 7.60
N PHE A 94 -15.01 3.96 8.11
CA PHE A 94 -13.61 3.71 8.47
C PHE A 94 -12.67 3.78 7.26
N GLY A 95 -13.12 3.31 6.09
CA GLY A 95 -12.40 3.44 4.83
C GLY A 95 -12.09 4.89 4.45
N TYR A 96 -13.10 5.76 4.51
CA TYR A 96 -12.91 7.20 4.24
C TYR A 96 -11.97 7.87 5.24
N VAL A 97 -12.02 7.50 6.53
CA VAL A 97 -11.09 8.03 7.55
C VAL A 97 -9.64 7.58 7.28
N VAL A 98 -9.43 6.32 6.88
CA VAL A 98 -8.10 5.82 6.44
C VAL A 98 -7.58 6.64 5.27
N GLN A 99 -8.36 6.78 4.20
CA GLN A 99 -8.01 7.56 3.00
C GLN A 99 -7.64 9.01 3.37
N THR A 100 -8.51 9.68 4.16
CA THR A 100 -8.32 11.07 4.58
C THR A 100 -7.03 11.25 5.39
N THR A 101 -6.73 10.29 6.27
CA THR A 101 -5.53 10.30 7.10
C THR A 101 -4.26 10.11 6.26
N VAL A 102 -4.27 9.19 5.30
CA VAL A 102 -3.15 8.93 4.38
C VAL A 102 -2.87 10.16 3.50
N GLN A 103 -3.89 10.71 2.84
CA GLN A 103 -3.74 11.91 2.02
C GLN A 103 -3.29 13.13 2.84
N SER A 104 -3.81 13.30 4.06
CA SER A 104 -3.39 14.39 4.96
C SER A 104 -1.93 14.26 5.41
N MET A 105 -1.44 13.04 5.62
CA MET A 105 -0.03 12.75 5.92
C MET A 105 0.90 13.05 4.74
N TYR A 106 0.49 12.71 3.52
CA TYR A 106 1.24 13.05 2.31
C TYR A 106 1.28 14.56 2.07
N ALA A 107 0.15 15.26 2.24
CA ALA A 107 0.08 16.71 2.20
C ALA A 107 0.97 17.37 3.27
N TYR A 108 0.99 16.85 4.50
CA TYR A 108 1.90 17.33 5.56
C TYR A 108 3.38 17.16 5.20
N ARG A 109 3.77 16.03 4.58
CA ARG A 109 5.14 15.85 4.06
C ARG A 109 5.47 16.90 3.00
N ILE A 110 4.57 17.13 2.04
CA ILE A 110 4.74 18.18 1.02
C ILE A 110 4.90 19.55 1.68
N PHE A 111 4.08 19.92 2.68
CA PHE A 111 4.23 21.17 3.41
C PHE A 111 5.61 21.35 4.08
N ARG A 112 6.20 20.27 4.61
CA ARG A 112 7.51 20.31 5.26
C ARG A 112 8.68 20.46 4.28
N PHE A 113 8.52 20.05 3.02
CA PHE A 113 9.58 20.16 1.99
C PHE A 113 9.37 21.34 1.02
N CYS A 114 8.12 21.64 0.67
CA CYS A 114 7.73 22.75 -0.20
C CYS A 114 7.33 23.96 0.64
N HIS A 115 8.17 25.01 0.62
CA HIS A 115 7.89 26.32 1.24
C HIS A 115 6.66 27.07 0.64
N ARG A 116 5.88 26.42 -0.25
CA ARG A 116 4.66 26.97 -0.86
C ARG A 116 3.43 26.31 -0.21
N ARG A 117 2.77 27.06 0.69
CA ARG A 117 1.63 26.61 1.50
C ARG A 117 0.35 26.23 0.72
N TYR A 118 0.18 26.69 -0.52
CA TYR A 118 -1.09 26.56 -1.25
C TYR A 118 -1.48 25.11 -1.58
N VAL A 119 -0.53 24.29 -2.05
CA VAL A 119 -0.76 22.88 -2.41
C VAL A 119 -1.27 22.05 -1.23
N PRO A 120 -0.59 21.98 -0.06
CA PRO A 120 -1.06 21.18 1.07
C PRO A 120 -2.37 21.69 1.68
N ILE A 121 -2.61 23.01 1.67
CA ILE A 121 -3.90 23.57 2.11
C ILE A 121 -5.04 23.10 1.19
N PHE A 122 -4.83 23.11 -0.13
CA PHE A 122 -5.80 22.58 -1.09
C PHE A 122 -6.05 21.07 -0.87
N CYS A 123 -5.00 20.27 -0.68
CA CYS A 123 -5.15 18.84 -0.37
C CYS A 123 -5.98 18.60 0.91
N TRP A 124 -5.71 19.34 2.00
CA TRP A 124 -6.45 19.20 3.26
C TRP A 124 -7.93 19.62 3.14
N ILE A 125 -8.22 20.73 2.45
CA ILE A 125 -9.60 21.15 2.19
C ILE A 125 -10.31 20.10 1.34
N GLY A 126 -9.68 19.62 0.27
CA GLY A 126 -10.27 18.65 -0.65
C GLY A 126 -10.53 17.30 0.01
N THR A 127 -9.57 16.73 0.72
CA THR A 127 -9.75 15.42 1.39
C THR A 127 -10.80 15.51 2.51
N THR A 128 -10.88 16.64 3.23
CA THR A 128 -11.94 16.90 4.23
C THR A 128 -13.32 17.03 3.57
N TYR A 129 -13.42 17.70 2.42
CA TYR A 129 -14.66 17.74 1.62
C TYR A 129 -15.07 16.34 1.18
N SER A 130 -14.14 15.56 0.60
CA SER A 130 -14.39 14.18 0.17
C SER A 130 -14.89 13.29 1.30
N LEU A 131 -14.31 13.41 2.50
CA LEU A 131 -14.78 12.71 3.70
C LEU A 131 -16.23 13.10 4.03
N ALA A 132 -16.54 14.40 4.04
CA ALA A 132 -17.86 14.92 4.38
C ALA A 132 -18.95 14.48 3.38
N VAL A 133 -18.71 14.57 2.07
CA VAL A 133 -19.73 14.20 1.07
C VAL A 133 -19.94 12.69 0.96
N GLN A 134 -18.88 11.87 1.02
CA GLN A 134 -19.00 10.41 0.95
C GLN A 134 -19.64 9.83 2.23
N SER A 135 -19.30 10.38 3.41
CA SER A 135 -19.94 9.97 4.67
C SER A 135 -21.42 10.37 4.71
N ALA A 136 -21.77 11.59 4.29
CA ALA A 136 -23.16 12.03 4.21
C ALA A 136 -24.00 11.16 3.26
N PHE A 137 -23.48 10.83 2.07
CA PHE A 137 -24.15 9.89 1.16
C PHE A 137 -24.35 8.52 1.82
N THR A 138 -23.29 7.96 2.41
CA THR A 138 -23.31 6.65 3.07
C THR A 138 -24.33 6.60 4.22
N ILE A 139 -24.43 7.66 5.02
CA ILE A 139 -25.40 7.78 6.12
C ILE A 139 -26.83 7.86 5.58
N MET A 140 -27.08 8.63 4.52
CA MET A 140 -28.40 8.71 3.87
C MET A 140 -28.86 7.39 3.25
N SER A 141 -27.94 6.47 2.95
CA SER A 141 -28.24 5.14 2.41
C SER A 141 -28.57 4.08 3.46
N ILE A 142 -28.27 4.29 4.75
CA ILE A 142 -28.46 3.27 5.80
C ILE A 142 -29.93 2.87 5.91
N GLY A 143 -30.20 1.55 5.94
CA GLY A 143 -31.54 1.01 6.22
C GLY A 143 -32.57 1.20 5.11
N LYS A 144 -32.18 1.71 3.95
CA LYS A 144 -33.07 1.86 2.78
C LYS A 144 -33.21 0.57 1.99
N THR A 145 -34.39 0.36 1.41
CA THR A 145 -34.68 -0.70 0.43
C THR A 145 -34.18 -0.31 -0.97
N ASN A 146 -34.14 -1.27 -1.90
CA ASN A 146 -33.65 -1.05 -3.28
C ASN A 146 -34.26 0.17 -3.99
N ASP A 147 -35.59 0.34 -3.92
CA ASP A 147 -36.28 1.47 -4.58
C ASP A 147 -35.91 2.81 -3.94
N ASP A 148 -35.87 2.86 -2.61
CA ASP A 148 -35.48 4.02 -1.81
C ASP A 148 -34.01 4.41 -2.05
N LEU A 149 -33.14 3.41 -2.19
CA LEU A 149 -31.73 3.58 -2.56
C LEU A 149 -31.61 4.15 -3.96
N LEU A 150 -32.40 3.68 -4.94
CA LEU A 150 -32.37 4.17 -6.32
C LEU A 150 -32.84 5.63 -6.42
N VAL A 151 -33.80 6.06 -5.59
CA VAL A 151 -34.20 7.47 -5.45
C VAL A 151 -33.06 8.31 -4.87
N VAL A 152 -32.41 7.86 -3.80
CA VAL A 152 -31.22 8.54 -3.22
C VAL A 152 -30.09 8.60 -4.24
N TRP A 153 -29.83 7.52 -4.97
CA TRP A 153 -28.79 7.44 -5.99
C TRP A 153 -29.01 8.44 -7.12
N ASN A 154 -30.20 8.47 -7.72
CA ASN A 154 -30.49 9.37 -8.83
C ASN A 154 -30.40 10.86 -8.40
N LYS A 155 -30.68 11.18 -7.14
CA LYS A 155 -30.63 12.55 -6.61
C LYS A 155 -29.25 12.98 -6.06
N TYR A 156 -28.47 12.04 -5.51
CA TYR A 156 -27.26 12.32 -4.73
C TYR A 156 -25.98 11.61 -5.23
N ASN A 157 -26.01 10.92 -6.38
CA ASN A 157 -24.81 10.30 -7.01
C ASN A 157 -23.60 11.24 -7.14
N TRP A 158 -23.85 12.54 -7.29
CA TRP A 158 -22.82 13.56 -7.42
C TRP A 158 -21.93 13.63 -6.17
N MET A 159 -22.42 13.27 -4.98
CA MET A 159 -21.68 13.31 -3.72
C MET A 159 -20.57 12.25 -3.67
N MET A 160 -20.88 11.02 -4.11
CA MET A 160 -19.87 9.95 -4.24
C MET A 160 -18.92 10.25 -5.40
N SER A 161 -19.47 10.67 -6.54
CA SER A 161 -18.68 10.96 -7.74
C SER A 161 -17.69 12.11 -7.51
N SER A 162 -18.12 13.23 -6.91
CA SER A 162 -17.23 14.36 -6.61
C SER A 162 -16.15 13.99 -5.59
N GLY A 163 -16.49 13.20 -4.57
CA GLY A 163 -15.54 12.70 -3.57
C GLY A 163 -14.41 11.89 -4.21
N TYR A 164 -14.74 10.82 -4.96
CA TYR A 164 -13.73 9.99 -5.60
C TYR A 164 -12.93 10.72 -6.69
N VAL A 165 -13.56 11.57 -7.51
CA VAL A 165 -12.84 12.41 -8.50
C VAL A 165 -11.85 13.34 -7.80
N LEU A 166 -12.27 14.02 -6.73
CA LEU A 166 -11.39 14.92 -5.98
C LEU A 166 -10.25 14.16 -5.29
N ASN A 167 -10.51 12.95 -4.79
CA ASN A 167 -9.48 12.09 -4.22
C ASN A 167 -8.42 11.68 -5.27
N ALA A 168 -8.84 11.32 -6.49
CA ALA A 168 -7.90 11.05 -7.60
C ALA A 168 -7.08 12.30 -7.98
N VAL A 169 -7.72 13.47 -8.04
CA VAL A 169 -7.02 14.75 -8.30
C VAL A 169 -6.00 15.07 -7.20
N ILE A 170 -6.33 14.80 -5.93
CA ILE A 170 -5.42 14.97 -4.79
C ILE A 170 -4.22 14.03 -4.90
N ASP A 171 -4.43 12.75 -5.22
CA ASP A 171 -3.36 11.77 -5.38
C ASP A 171 -2.43 12.15 -6.55
N MET A 172 -2.97 12.53 -7.70
CA MET A 172 -2.19 13.07 -8.83
C MET A 172 -1.40 14.33 -8.46
N LEU A 173 -2.00 15.27 -7.71
CA LEU A 173 -1.34 16.49 -7.27
C LEU A 173 -0.20 16.20 -6.28
N ILE A 174 -0.39 15.25 -5.37
CA ILE A 174 0.62 14.77 -4.42
C ILE A 174 1.79 14.13 -5.18
N THR A 175 1.50 13.22 -6.12
CA THR A 175 2.50 12.57 -6.98
C THR A 175 3.30 13.60 -7.78
N PHE A 176 2.62 14.56 -8.43
CA PHE A 176 3.28 15.64 -9.17
C PHE A 176 4.12 16.54 -8.26
N ALA A 177 3.66 16.85 -7.04
CA ALA A 177 4.44 17.63 -6.07
C ALA A 177 5.74 16.92 -5.65
N PHE A 178 5.72 15.58 -5.46
CA PHE A 178 6.95 14.81 -5.24
C PHE A 178 7.89 14.86 -6.46
N CYS A 179 7.37 14.77 -7.68
CA CYS A 179 8.14 14.91 -8.92
C CYS A 179 8.80 16.29 -9.05
N CYS A 180 8.07 17.37 -8.73
CA CYS A 180 8.58 18.73 -8.75
C CYS A 180 9.63 18.99 -7.67
N LEU A 181 9.45 18.41 -6.47
CA LEU A 181 10.44 18.50 -5.40
C LEU A 181 11.76 17.84 -5.81
N LEU A 182 11.70 16.71 -6.52
CA LEU A 182 12.88 16.00 -7.01
C LEU A 182 13.70 16.83 -8.01
N LYS A 183 13.04 17.50 -8.96
CA LYS A 183 13.72 18.34 -9.96
C LYS A 183 14.41 19.59 -9.36
N LYS A 184 14.19 19.91 -8.08
CA LYS A 184 14.74 21.12 -7.46
C LYS A 184 16.12 20.87 -6.84
N SER A 185 17.15 21.21 -7.58
CA SER A 185 18.59 20.97 -7.37
C SER A 185 19.26 21.55 -6.10
N GLY A 186 18.49 21.94 -5.08
CA GLY A 186 19.00 22.43 -3.78
C GLY A 186 19.01 21.38 -2.66
N VAL A 187 18.61 20.15 -2.93
CA VAL A 187 18.50 19.07 -1.93
C VAL A 187 19.82 18.31 -1.81
N LYS A 188 20.33 18.13 -0.58
CA LYS A 188 21.57 17.37 -0.29
C LYS A 188 21.53 16.01 -1.00
N ALA A 189 22.61 15.57 -1.64
CA ALA A 189 22.65 14.35 -2.46
C ALA A 189 22.09 13.08 -1.78
N ARG A 190 22.28 12.92 -0.47
CA ARG A 190 21.66 11.84 0.33
C ARG A 190 20.12 11.92 0.37
N THR A 191 19.58 13.12 0.52
CA THR A 191 18.12 13.36 0.53
C THR A 191 17.55 13.32 -0.90
N LEU A 192 18.34 13.66 -1.92
CA LEU A 192 17.95 13.56 -3.32
C LEU A 192 17.69 12.11 -3.73
N ARG A 193 18.64 11.19 -3.50
CA ARG A 193 18.45 9.74 -3.77
C ARG A 193 17.30 9.11 -2.99
N ILE A 194 17.06 9.57 -1.75
CA ILE A 194 15.88 9.15 -0.98
C ILE A 194 14.61 9.64 -1.68
N LEU A 195 14.59 10.89 -2.15
CA LEU A 195 13.45 11.48 -2.83
C LEU A 195 13.19 10.86 -4.22
N GLU A 196 14.22 10.39 -4.94
CA GLU A 196 14.09 9.65 -6.20
C GLU A 196 13.28 8.36 -5.99
N ASN A 197 13.71 7.51 -5.06
CA ASN A 197 13.04 6.24 -4.77
C ASN A 197 11.66 6.41 -4.10
N LEU A 198 11.45 7.52 -3.37
CA LEU A 198 10.12 7.91 -2.89
C LEU A 198 9.23 8.43 -4.04
N CYS A 199 9.79 9.18 -4.99
CA CYS A 199 9.07 9.72 -6.13
C CYS A 199 8.60 8.62 -7.08
N MET A 200 9.46 7.68 -7.48
CA MET A 200 9.08 6.53 -8.31
C MET A 200 7.96 5.73 -7.64
N PHE A 201 8.10 5.45 -6.35
CA PHE A 201 7.06 4.75 -5.60
C PHE A 201 5.76 5.54 -5.47
N SER A 202 5.82 6.87 -5.27
CA SER A 202 4.63 7.73 -5.27
C SER A 202 3.97 7.86 -6.65
N ILE A 203 4.71 7.67 -7.75
CA ILE A 203 4.13 7.55 -9.09
C ILE A 203 3.41 6.21 -9.22
N GLU A 204 4.10 5.09 -8.98
CA GLU A 204 3.50 3.74 -9.01
C GLU A 204 2.21 3.68 -8.19
N THR A 205 2.27 4.13 -6.94
CA THR A 205 1.14 4.02 -6.00
C THR A 205 0.05 5.05 -6.21
N GLY A 206 0.40 6.32 -6.45
CA GLY A 206 -0.57 7.38 -6.71
C GLY A 206 -1.31 7.18 -8.03
N SER A 207 -0.66 6.59 -9.04
CA SER A 207 -1.33 6.14 -10.26
C SER A 207 -2.30 5.00 -9.99
N VAL A 208 -1.92 3.98 -9.22
CA VAL A 208 -2.84 2.87 -8.87
C VAL A 208 -4.06 3.37 -8.09
N THR A 209 -3.88 4.19 -7.04
CA THR A 209 -5.03 4.72 -6.27
C THR A 209 -5.93 5.63 -7.11
N SER A 210 -5.34 6.48 -7.95
CA SER A 210 -6.10 7.34 -8.88
C SER A 210 -6.90 6.52 -9.90
N VAL A 211 -6.30 5.50 -10.50
CA VAL A 211 -6.98 4.59 -11.45
C VAL A 211 -8.11 3.84 -10.74
N THR A 212 -7.87 3.29 -9.54
CA THR A 212 -8.93 2.63 -8.75
C THR A 212 -10.08 3.59 -8.43
N ALA A 213 -9.80 4.82 -8.01
CA ALA A 213 -10.82 5.84 -7.73
C ALA A 213 -11.63 6.22 -8.98
N ILE A 214 -10.97 6.39 -10.13
CA ILE A 214 -11.65 6.68 -11.41
C ILE A 214 -12.51 5.48 -11.85
N SER A 215 -12.01 4.24 -11.73
CA SER A 215 -12.80 3.03 -11.99
C SER A 215 -14.05 2.95 -11.12
N ILE A 216 -13.95 3.28 -9.82
CA ILE A 216 -15.12 3.37 -8.94
C ILE A 216 -16.13 4.38 -9.47
N VAL A 217 -15.71 5.60 -9.85
CA VAL A 217 -16.62 6.64 -10.38
C VAL A 217 -17.31 6.19 -11.67
N VAL A 218 -16.56 5.61 -12.61
CA VAL A 218 -17.10 5.14 -13.90
C VAL A 218 -18.13 4.04 -13.66
N LEU A 219 -17.79 3.01 -12.86
CA LEU A 219 -18.69 1.89 -12.57
C LEU A 219 -19.92 2.33 -11.78
N PHE A 220 -19.77 3.24 -10.81
CA PHE A 220 -20.87 3.81 -10.01
C PHE A 220 -21.84 4.66 -10.85
N ASN A 221 -21.39 5.27 -11.94
CA ASN A 221 -22.29 6.01 -12.84
C ASN A 221 -22.87 5.14 -13.97
N ALA A 222 -22.13 4.11 -14.41
CA ALA A 222 -22.56 3.19 -15.46
C ALA A 222 -23.59 2.15 -14.98
N ASP A 223 -23.42 1.59 -13.78
CA ASP A 223 -24.27 0.55 -13.23
C ASP A 223 -24.91 0.98 -11.91
N LYS A 224 -26.24 1.07 -11.93
CA LYS A 224 -27.07 1.49 -10.78
C LYS A 224 -27.71 0.32 -10.03
N VAL A 225 -27.54 -0.92 -10.52
CA VAL A 225 -28.35 -2.08 -10.08
C VAL A 225 -27.48 -3.24 -9.61
N HIS A 226 -26.38 -3.55 -10.31
CA HIS A 226 -25.55 -4.73 -10.05
C HIS A 226 -24.35 -4.42 -9.14
N GLY A 227 -24.13 -3.15 -8.75
CA GLY A 227 -23.15 -2.74 -7.75
C GLY A 227 -21.69 -3.03 -8.11
N ILE A 228 -21.33 -3.12 -9.41
CA ILE A 228 -20.01 -3.60 -9.88
C ILE A 228 -18.81 -2.76 -9.37
N PHE A 229 -19.05 -1.55 -8.86
CA PHE A 229 -18.04 -0.71 -8.22
C PHE A 229 -17.59 -1.20 -6.82
N MET A 230 -18.41 -2.00 -6.12
CA MET A 230 -18.18 -2.41 -4.73
C MET A 230 -16.83 -3.12 -4.49
N PRO A 231 -16.36 -4.06 -5.34
CA PRO A 231 -15.08 -4.74 -5.14
C PRO A 231 -13.89 -3.77 -5.14
N PHE A 232 -13.92 -2.79 -6.04
CA PHE A 232 -12.91 -1.72 -6.09
C PHE A 232 -12.96 -0.82 -4.84
N ALA A 233 -14.17 -0.52 -4.33
CA ALA A 233 -14.36 0.25 -3.11
C ALA A 233 -13.88 -0.48 -1.84
N VAL A 234 -13.93 -1.82 -1.81
CA VAL A 234 -13.32 -2.64 -0.74
C VAL A 234 -11.80 -2.66 -0.85
N VAL A 235 -11.25 -2.75 -2.07
CA VAL A 235 -9.80 -2.83 -2.33
C VAL A 235 -9.07 -1.49 -2.14
N ILE A 236 -9.73 -0.35 -2.36
CA ILE A 236 -9.08 0.97 -2.29
C ILE A 236 -8.58 1.33 -0.88
N VAL A 237 -9.23 0.84 0.18
CA VAL A 237 -8.85 1.12 1.57
C VAL A 237 -7.52 0.49 1.98
N PRO A 238 -7.30 -0.84 1.82
CA PRO A 238 -5.99 -1.45 2.07
C PRO A 238 -4.93 -0.97 1.06
N LEU A 239 -5.30 -0.53 -0.15
CA LEU A 239 -4.38 0.21 -1.04
C LEU A 239 -3.82 1.47 -0.36
N TYR A 240 -4.67 2.36 0.16
CA TYR A 240 -4.19 3.56 0.88
C TYR A 240 -3.33 3.20 2.11
N ALA A 241 -3.73 2.21 2.90
CA ALA A 241 -2.97 1.78 4.07
C ALA A 241 -1.59 1.20 3.69
N LEU A 242 -1.54 0.30 2.70
CA LEU A 242 -0.31 -0.35 2.22
C LEU A 242 0.68 0.68 1.69
N THR A 243 0.21 1.56 0.81
CA THR A 243 1.07 2.57 0.16
C THR A 243 1.70 3.51 1.19
N MET A 244 0.95 3.91 2.23
CA MET A 244 1.49 4.72 3.32
C MET A 244 2.60 4.01 4.10
N MET A 245 2.41 2.73 4.44
CA MET A 245 3.39 1.97 5.22
C MET A 245 4.65 1.64 4.41
N VAL A 246 4.53 1.28 3.13
CA VAL A 246 5.69 1.08 2.27
C VAL A 246 6.45 2.42 2.05
N LEU A 247 5.75 3.56 1.92
CA LEU A 247 6.39 4.88 1.84
C LEU A 247 7.13 5.27 3.14
N LEU A 248 6.71 4.75 4.29
CA LEU A 248 7.45 4.87 5.55
C LEU A 248 8.70 3.98 5.55
N ASN A 249 8.55 2.70 5.20
CA ASN A 249 9.59 1.68 5.30
C ASN A 249 10.68 1.78 4.22
N ARG A 250 10.40 2.35 3.04
CA ARG A 250 11.43 2.59 2.01
C ARG A 250 12.60 3.44 2.53
N ARG A 251 12.41 4.23 3.60
CA ARG A 251 13.50 4.94 4.32
C ARG A 251 14.60 4.02 4.87
N THR A 252 14.34 2.73 5.10
CA THR A 252 15.34 1.77 5.64
C THR A 252 16.06 1.00 4.55
N SER A 253 15.37 0.58 3.47
CA SER A 253 16.01 -0.02 2.29
C SER A 253 17.13 0.90 1.75
N LEU A 254 16.84 2.21 1.68
CA LEU A 254 17.81 3.25 1.35
C LEU A 254 18.96 3.38 2.36
N ARG A 255 18.79 3.03 3.65
CA ARG A 255 19.89 3.01 4.62
C ARG A 255 20.77 1.78 4.46
N ALA A 256 20.19 0.62 4.13
CA ALA A 256 20.92 -0.62 3.91
C ALA A 256 21.79 -0.56 2.65
N VAL A 257 21.23 -0.09 1.51
CA VAL A 257 22.00 0.13 0.27
C VAL A 257 23.20 1.06 0.51
N HIS A 258 22.99 2.16 1.24
CA HIS A 258 24.07 3.10 1.58
C HIS A 258 25.08 2.56 2.62
N ALA A 259 24.73 1.53 3.40
CA ALA A 259 25.69 0.84 4.26
C ALA A 259 26.60 -0.06 3.41
N ASN A 260 26.01 -0.80 2.47
CA ASN A 260 26.74 -1.66 1.55
C ASN A 260 27.62 -0.85 0.58
N GLU A 261 27.10 0.21 -0.06
CA GLU A 261 27.86 1.15 -0.93
C GLU A 261 29.09 1.71 -0.20
N LYS A 262 28.98 2.01 1.10
CA LYS A 262 30.11 2.48 1.92
C LYS A 262 31.11 1.39 2.25
N VAL A 263 30.66 0.18 2.54
CA VAL A 263 31.53 -0.97 2.80
C VAL A 263 32.31 -1.32 1.53
N GLU A 264 31.63 -1.38 0.39
CA GLU A 264 32.21 -1.67 -0.92
C GLU A 264 33.28 -0.62 -1.30
N VAL A 265 32.96 0.68 -1.26
CA VAL A 265 33.95 1.75 -1.52
C VAL A 265 35.11 1.74 -0.51
N HIS A 266 34.87 1.38 0.76
CA HIS A 266 35.94 1.28 1.75
C HIS A 266 36.86 0.08 1.50
N VAL A 267 36.31 -1.07 1.12
CA VAL A 267 37.07 -2.26 0.70
C VAL A 267 37.91 -1.93 -0.53
N ASP A 268 37.33 -1.31 -1.55
CA ASP A 268 38.01 -0.96 -2.80
C ASP A 268 39.16 0.05 -2.58
N THR A 269 38.95 1.03 -1.69
CA THR A 269 39.98 1.99 -1.26
C THR A 269 41.11 1.30 -0.49
N THR A 270 40.79 0.28 0.32
CA THR A 270 41.76 -0.48 1.13
C THR A 270 42.57 -1.45 0.27
N ILE A 271 41.96 -2.08 -0.72
CA ILE A 271 42.66 -2.90 -1.73
C ILE A 271 43.63 -2.04 -2.53
N ARG A 272 43.18 -0.85 -3.00
CA ARG A 272 44.04 0.10 -3.71
C ARG A 272 45.20 0.62 -2.86
N SER A 273 44.97 0.93 -1.57
CA SER A 273 46.06 1.41 -0.70
C SER A 273 47.09 0.32 -0.40
N HIS A 274 46.68 -0.94 -0.20
CA HIS A 274 47.60 -2.06 -0.06
C HIS A 274 48.40 -2.35 -1.34
N ALA A 275 47.77 -2.25 -2.52
CA ALA A 275 48.49 -2.34 -3.80
C ALA A 275 49.54 -1.23 -3.96
N HIS A 276 49.20 0.01 -3.58
CA HIS A 276 50.14 1.13 -3.62
C HIS A 276 51.27 1.03 -2.57
N SER A 277 50.99 0.43 -1.41
CA SER A 277 52.00 0.18 -0.37
C SER A 277 53.05 -0.83 -0.85
N LYS A 278 52.62 -1.94 -1.45
CA LYS A 278 53.53 -2.95 -2.05
C LYS A 278 54.38 -2.40 -3.20
N HIS A 279 54.02 -1.28 -3.81
CA HIS A 279 54.84 -0.62 -4.82
C HIS A 279 55.95 0.27 -4.22
N LYS A 280 55.85 0.68 -2.95
CA LYS A 280 56.90 1.48 -2.27
C LYS A 280 57.99 0.61 -1.63
N ASP A 281 57.62 -0.54 -1.09
CA ASP A 281 58.56 -1.52 -0.57
C ASP A 281 59.05 -2.38 -1.74
N GLY A 282 60.21 -2.04 -2.30
CA GLY A 282 60.68 -2.53 -3.61
C GLY A 282 60.94 -4.04 -3.70
N VAL A 283 59.87 -4.81 -3.90
CA VAL A 283 59.91 -6.20 -4.41
C VAL A 283 58.85 -6.35 -5.49
N LEU A 284 59.30 -6.40 -6.74
CA LEU A 284 58.45 -6.50 -7.91
C LEU A 284 57.97 -7.96 -8.09
N VAL A 285 56.90 -8.34 -7.37
CA VAL A 285 56.20 -9.61 -7.63
C VAL A 285 55.15 -9.39 -8.71
N MET A 286 55.57 -9.59 -9.95
CA MET A 286 54.68 -9.65 -11.11
C MET A 286 54.06 -11.04 -11.19
N THR A 287 52.80 -11.17 -10.78
CA THR A 287 51.92 -12.28 -11.16
C THR A 287 50.65 -11.68 -11.75
N ALA A 288 50.64 -11.51 -13.07
CA ALA A 288 49.41 -11.37 -13.82
C ALA A 288 48.73 -12.74 -13.97
N ASP A 289 47.42 -12.70 -14.19
CA ASP A 289 46.43 -13.78 -14.42
C ASP A 289 45.43 -13.90 -13.23
N TYR A 290 44.11 -13.81 -13.42
CA TYR A 290 43.32 -14.52 -14.44
C TYR A 290 41.96 -13.84 -14.77
N SER A 291 41.39 -14.24 -15.90
CA SER A 291 40.17 -13.83 -16.62
C SER A 291 38.93 -13.31 -15.85
N HIS A 292 38.21 -12.40 -16.52
CA HIS A 292 36.78 -12.08 -16.32
C HIS A 292 35.88 -13.22 -16.87
N ASP A 293 34.64 -13.32 -16.38
CA ASP A 293 33.48 -14.12 -16.89
C ASP A 293 33.69 -15.64 -17.06
N THR A 294 32.83 -16.56 -16.60
CA THR A 294 31.41 -16.53 -16.18
C THR A 294 31.21 -17.60 -15.06
N GLU A 295 30.05 -18.05 -14.55
CA GLU A 295 28.65 -17.96 -14.98
C GLU A 295 27.64 -17.87 -13.79
N ILE A 296 26.37 -17.79 -14.19
CA ILE A 296 25.08 -17.72 -13.50
C ILE A 296 24.76 -18.92 -12.57
N GLY A 297 24.22 -18.62 -11.38
CA GLY A 297 23.14 -19.40 -10.76
C GLY A 297 23.47 -20.76 -10.10
N THR A 298 23.84 -20.76 -8.80
CA THR A 298 23.63 -21.94 -7.92
C THR A 298 23.59 -21.67 -6.41
N ALA A 299 23.99 -20.49 -5.94
CA ALA A 299 24.20 -20.20 -4.50
C ALA A 299 22.92 -20.12 -3.61
N VAL A 300 21.74 -20.50 -4.12
CA VAL A 300 20.47 -20.51 -3.36
C VAL A 300 20.02 -21.94 -3.01
N SER A 301 20.51 -22.99 -3.68
CA SER A 301 20.07 -24.38 -3.44
C SER A 301 20.78 -25.05 -2.26
N THR A 302 22.08 -24.81 -2.09
CA THR A 302 22.94 -25.54 -1.14
C THR A 302 22.69 -25.25 0.35
N LYS A 303 21.69 -24.44 0.70
CA LYS A 303 21.30 -24.18 2.10
C LYS A 303 20.00 -24.87 2.54
N PHE A 304 19.38 -25.69 1.69
CA PHE A 304 18.20 -26.50 2.04
C PHE A 304 18.43 -28.02 2.04
N GLU A 305 19.49 -28.53 1.40
CA GLU A 305 19.76 -29.98 1.33
C GLU A 305 20.64 -30.54 2.46
N SER A 306 21.44 -29.71 3.15
CA SER A 306 22.34 -30.17 4.23
C SER A 306 21.64 -30.45 5.58
N MET A 307 20.33 -30.63 5.58
CA MET A 307 19.51 -30.83 6.78
C MET A 307 18.63 -32.09 6.69
N ALA A 308 18.86 -32.92 5.66
CA ALA A 308 18.08 -34.13 5.37
C ALA A 308 18.96 -35.40 5.32
N ALA A 309 19.14 -36.01 6.50
CA ALA A 309 19.44 -37.43 6.70
C ALA A 309 20.84 -37.93 6.21
N PRO A 310 21.15 -39.23 6.37
CA PRO A 310 21.54 -39.77 7.69
C PRO A 310 22.86 -40.55 7.64
N GLU A 311 23.51 -40.74 8.80
CA GLU A 311 24.63 -41.68 8.93
C GLU A 311 24.18 -42.89 9.76
N GLU A 312 24.24 -44.07 9.14
CA GLU A 312 23.87 -45.37 9.70
C GLU A 312 25.14 -46.25 9.70
N LYS A 313 25.24 -47.17 10.68
CA LYS A 313 26.22 -48.29 10.77
C LYS A 313 27.61 -47.94 11.33
N ASP A 314 28.25 -48.79 12.13
CA ASP A 314 27.79 -50.05 12.73
C ASP A 314 28.59 -50.41 14.00
N SER A 315 27.85 -50.95 14.99
CA SER A 315 28.17 -52.19 15.74
C SER A 315 29.07 -52.23 17.00
N GLN A 316 28.60 -53.08 17.92
CA GLN A 316 29.28 -53.94 18.92
C GLN A 316 29.66 -53.47 20.34
N PHE A 317 29.11 -54.22 21.31
CA PHE A 317 29.64 -54.69 22.61
C PHE A 317 29.75 -53.61 23.73
N ASP A 318 29.44 -53.87 25.02
CA ASP A 318 29.07 -55.11 25.74
C ASP A 318 28.21 -54.78 27.00
N ASP A 319 27.63 -55.84 27.60
CA ASP A 319 27.00 -55.96 28.95
C ASP A 319 25.73 -55.14 29.31
#